data_AF-T1CL44-F1
#
_entry.id   AF-T1CL44-F1
#
_cell.length_a   1.000
_cell.length_b   1.000
_cell.length_c   1.000
_cell.angle_alpha   90.00
_cell.angle_beta   90.00
_cell.angle_gamma   90.00
#
_symmetry.space_group_name_H-M   'P 1'
#
loop_
_entity.id
_entity.type
_entity.pdbx_description
1 polymer ?
#
loop_
_entity_poly.entity_id
_entity_poly.type
_entity_poly.pdbx_seq_one_letter_code
_entity_poly.pdbx_strand_id
1 'polypeptide(L)'
;MALLDPVEPPPEPGLSRRLGAFTGIMVVLGIVIGTGLYRVPALVASDVRSTSDFYLIWVIGGVIALCGALSVAELSAMFPRAGGLYVYIREAFGKPMAFLFGWMWLLTDPISWAAQSLIFSEYLVTFVPLDPLARHVASVVLIGIVAGVQIRS
;
A
#
# COMPACT_ATOMS: atom_id res chain seq x y z
N MET A 1 -19.15 0.95 55.25
CA MET A 1 -19.50 0.91 53.82
C MET A 1 -18.28 1.38 53.06
N ALA A 2 -17.35 0.46 52.81
CA ALA A 2 -16.09 0.75 52.12
C ALA A 2 -16.42 0.97 50.64
N LEU A 3 -16.19 2.19 50.16
CA LEU A 3 -16.19 2.51 48.74
C LEU A 3 -15.10 1.64 48.11
N LEU A 4 -15.48 0.75 47.21
CA LEU A 4 -14.54 0.06 46.34
C LEU A 4 -13.90 1.16 45.49
N ASP A 5 -12.61 1.40 45.68
CA ASP A 5 -11.86 2.22 44.75
C ASP A 5 -12.04 1.61 43.34
N PRO A 6 -12.31 2.44 42.31
CA PRO A 6 -12.44 1.94 40.96
C PRO A 6 -11.14 1.22 40.59
N VAL A 7 -11.25 -0.07 40.28
CA VAL A 7 -10.12 -0.84 39.74
C VAL A 7 -9.75 -0.19 38.41
N GLU A 8 -8.65 0.56 38.41
CA GLU A 8 -8.08 1.07 37.17
C GLU A 8 -7.77 -0.11 36.25
N PRO A 9 -8.26 -0.09 35.00
CA PRO A 9 -7.94 -1.15 34.07
C PRO A 9 -6.42 -1.20 33.89
N PRO A 10 -5.83 -2.40 33.79
CA PRO A 10 -4.39 -2.56 33.63
C PRO A 10 -3.93 -1.78 32.40
N PRO A 11 -2.77 -1.10 32.46
CA PRO A 11 -2.24 -0.35 31.32
C PRO A 11 -2.12 -1.30 30.12
N GLU A 12 -2.77 -0.95 29.00
CA GLU A 12 -2.67 -1.75 27.78
C GLU A 12 -1.19 -1.86 27.40
N PRO A 13 -0.69 -3.08 27.08
CA PRO A 13 0.69 -3.26 26.64
C PRO A 13 0.94 -2.39 25.40
N GLY A 14 1.62 -1.26 25.58
CA GLY A 14 1.93 -0.35 24.50
C GLY A 14 2.84 -1.00 23.46
N LEU A 15 2.59 -0.75 22.18
CA LEU A 15 3.48 -1.16 21.10
C LEU A 15 4.88 -0.59 21.31
N SER A 16 5.89 -1.45 21.37
CA SER A 16 7.28 -0.99 21.43
C SER A 16 7.66 -0.30 20.12
N ARG A 17 8.03 1.00 20.18
CA ARG A 17 8.53 1.76 19.03
C ARG A 17 9.91 1.26 18.62
N ARG A 18 9.96 0.25 17.75
CA ARG A 18 11.21 -0.36 17.25
C ARG A 18 11.67 0.15 15.89
N LEU A 19 10.80 0.84 15.14
CA LEU A 19 11.12 1.37 13.82
C LEU A 19 11.58 2.83 13.95
N GLY A 20 12.82 3.10 13.56
CA GLY A 20 13.36 4.45 13.43
C GLY A 20 12.98 5.10 12.10
N ALA A 21 13.21 6.41 11.98
CA ALA A 21 12.88 7.18 10.77
C ALA A 21 13.54 6.60 9.51
N PHE A 22 14.81 6.22 9.59
CA PHE A 22 15.53 5.63 8.45
C PHE A 22 14.86 4.34 7.95
N THR A 23 14.57 3.40 8.86
CA THR A 23 13.88 2.15 8.51
C THR A 23 12.51 2.44 7.91
N GLY A 24 11.76 3.39 8.48
CA GLY A 24 10.47 3.82 7.94
C GLY A 24 10.57 4.36 6.50
N ILE A 25 11.55 5.23 6.23
CA ILE A 25 11.79 5.77 4.89
C ILE A 25 12.14 4.63 3.91
N MET A 26 13.03 3.72 4.29
CA MET A 26 13.42 2.59 3.43
C MET A 26 12.22 1.68 3.09
N VAL A 27 11.34 1.41 4.07
CA VAL A 27 10.12 0.65 3.86
C VAL A 27 9.19 1.36 2.88
N VAL A 28 8.96 2.67 3.07
CA VAL A 28 8.11 3.47 2.17
C VAL A 28 8.67 3.48 0.75
N LEU A 29 9.98 3.67 0.58
CA LEU A 29 10.62 3.62 -0.74
C LEU A 29 10.41 2.25 -1.41
N GLY A 30 10.55 1.15 -0.66
CA GLY A 30 10.31 -0.20 -1.18
C GLY A 30 8.86 -0.45 -1.59
N ILE A 31 7.89 0.16 -0.90
CA ILE A 31 6.46 0.04 -1.26
C ILE A 31 6.11 0.91 -2.47
N VAL A 32 6.69 2.12 -2.58
CA VAL A 32 6.40 3.07 -3.66
C VAL A 32 7.04 2.65 -4.98
N ILE A 33 8.27 2.11 -4.94
CA ILE A 33 8.97 1.63 -6.14
C ILE A 33 8.43 0.25 -6.52
N GLY A 34 7.31 0.24 -7.24
CA GLY A 34 6.64 -0.97 -7.71
C GLY A 34 6.74 -1.21 -9.22
N THR A 35 6.02 -2.22 -9.69
CA THR A 35 5.90 -2.59 -11.11
C THR A 35 5.37 -1.46 -12.00
N GLY A 36 4.61 -0.51 -11.43
CA GLY A 36 4.08 0.65 -12.13
C GLY A 36 5.17 1.55 -12.74
N LEU A 37 6.38 1.58 -12.17
CA LEU A 37 7.50 2.35 -12.70
C LEU A 37 7.92 1.89 -14.11
N TYR A 38 7.73 0.62 -14.45
CA TYR A 38 8.16 0.10 -15.76
C TYR A 38 7.11 0.27 -16.85
N ARG A 39 5.83 0.36 -16.47
CA ARG A 39 4.71 0.40 -17.42
C ARG A 39 4.15 1.80 -17.63
N VAL A 40 3.95 2.55 -16.54
CA VAL A 40 3.28 3.85 -16.58
C VAL A 40 4.06 4.88 -17.40
N PRO A 41 5.41 5.03 -17.28
CA PRO A 41 6.14 6.00 -18.09
C PRO A 41 6.02 5.73 -19.60
N ALA A 42 6.05 4.46 -20.01
CA ALA A 42 5.91 4.11 -21.43
C ALA A 42 4.52 4.47 -21.96
N LEU A 43 3.46 4.20 -21.18
CA LEU A 43 2.08 4.58 -21.53
C LEU A 43 1.89 6.10 -21.58
N VAL A 44 2.41 6.84 -20.59
CA VAL A 44 2.32 8.31 -20.60
C VAL A 44 3.12 8.87 -21.77
N ALA A 45 4.30 8.32 -22.07
CA ALA A 45 5.12 8.74 -23.19
C ALA A 45 4.43 8.51 -24.56
N SER A 46 3.59 7.49 -24.70
CA SER A 46 2.82 7.27 -25.94
C SER A 46 1.66 8.23 -26.11
N ASP A 47 1.15 8.81 -25.01
CA ASP A 47 -0.06 9.64 -25.01
C ASP A 47 0.25 11.15 -25.03
N VAL A 48 1.49 11.54 -24.74
CA VAL A 48 1.93 12.94 -24.74
C VAL A 48 2.55 13.35 -26.07
N ARG A 49 2.44 14.65 -26.39
CA ARG A 49 2.88 15.19 -27.69
C ARG A 49 4.34 15.65 -27.69
N SER A 50 4.92 15.87 -26.52
CA SER A 50 6.27 16.40 -26.38
C SER A 50 6.97 15.89 -25.12
N THR A 51 8.31 15.93 -25.15
CA THR A 51 9.14 15.58 -23.99
C THR A 51 8.92 16.52 -22.80
N SER A 52 8.58 17.80 -23.05
CA SER A 52 8.24 18.75 -21.99
C SER A 52 6.94 18.37 -21.27
N ASP A 53 5.92 17.93 -22.02
CA ASP A 53 4.64 17.49 -21.43
C ASP A 53 4.84 16.26 -20.55
N PHE A 54 5.69 15.32 -20.98
CA PHE A 54 6.06 14.15 -20.19
C PHE A 54 6.60 14.56 -18.81
N TYR A 55 7.63 15.40 -18.75
CA TYR A 55 8.22 15.84 -17.49
C TYR A 55 7.26 16.70 -16.65
N LEU A 56 6.45 17.54 -17.30
CA LEU A 56 5.47 18.37 -16.61
C LEU A 56 4.45 17.53 -15.84
N ILE A 57 3.95 16.44 -16.44
CA ILE A 57 3.02 15.52 -15.78
C ILE A 57 3.66 14.89 -14.54
N TRP A 58 4.94 14.49 -14.61
CA TRP A 58 5.66 13.94 -13.46
C TRP A 58 5.86 14.96 -12.35
N VAL A 59 6.20 16.20 -12.68
CA VAL A 59 6.34 17.28 -11.69
C VAL A 59 5.00 17.56 -11.01
N ILE A 60 3.91 17.68 -11.78
CA ILE A 60 2.57 17.91 -11.22
C ILE A 60 2.15 16.73 -10.34
N GLY A 61 2.33 15.49 -10.81
CA GLY A 61 2.05 14.29 -10.03
C GLY A 61 2.86 14.22 -8.74
N GLY A 62 4.13 14.59 -8.78
CA GLY A 62 5.01 14.67 -7.61
C GLY A 62 4.54 15.70 -6.59
N VAL A 63 4.10 16.89 -7.02
CA VAL A 63 3.53 17.91 -6.13
C VAL A 63 2.25 17.42 -5.47
N ILE A 64 1.34 16.79 -6.23
CA ILE A 64 0.10 16.22 -5.69
C ILE A 64 0.40 15.13 -4.66
N ALA A 65 1.34 14.23 -4.97
CA ALA A 65 1.76 13.17 -4.06
C ALA A 65 2.39 13.72 -2.77
N LEU A 66 3.22 14.76 -2.89
CA LEU A 66 3.83 15.43 -1.73
C LEU A 66 2.77 16.06 -0.82
N CYS A 67 1.80 16.77 -1.38
CA CYS A 67 0.69 17.32 -0.62
C CYS A 67 -0.07 16.21 0.15
N GLY A 68 -0.39 15.10 -0.52
CA GLY A 68 -1.04 13.96 0.12
C GLY A 68 -0.19 13.34 1.25
N ALA A 69 1.11 13.19 1.03
CA ALA A 69 2.03 12.66 2.04
C ALA A 69 2.11 13.57 3.27
N LEU A 70 2.15 14.89 3.09
CA LEU A 70 2.14 15.85 4.20
C LEU A 70 0.83 15.82 4.98
N SER A 71 -0.33 15.76 4.29
CA SER A 71 -1.62 15.63 4.97
C SER A 71 -1.70 14.35 5.82
N VAL A 72 -1.22 13.22 5.29
CA VAL A 72 -1.17 11.96 6.06
C VAL A 72 -0.16 12.05 7.20
N ALA A 73 0.96 12.76 7.04
CA ALA A 73 1.94 12.97 8.10
C ALA A 73 1.36 13.78 9.27
N GLU A 74 0.59 14.84 9.00
CA GLU A 74 -0.11 15.61 10.02
C GLU A 74 -1.13 14.75 10.77
N LEU A 75 -1.93 13.96 10.06
CA LEU A 75 -2.87 13.00 10.68
C LEU A 75 -2.15 11.93 11.51
N SER A 76 -1.00 11.45 11.05
CA SER A 76 -0.17 10.48 11.77
C SER A 76 0.39 11.03 13.07
N ALA A 77 0.76 12.32 13.07
CA ALA A 77 1.20 13.02 14.28
C ALA A 77 0.04 13.29 15.24
N MET A 78 -1.15 13.62 14.71
CA MET A 78 -2.36 13.91 15.50
C MET A 78 -2.96 12.66 16.15
N PHE A 79 -2.95 11.53 15.44
CA PHE A 79 -3.52 10.26 15.91
C PHE A 79 -2.44 9.16 15.96
N PRO A 80 -1.53 9.17 16.96
CA PRO A 80 -0.44 8.22 17.09
C PRO A 80 -0.92 6.86 17.66
N ARG A 81 -1.99 6.32 17.09
CA ARG A 81 -2.62 5.05 17.46
C ARG A 81 -2.31 4.00 16.39
N ALA A 82 -2.21 2.74 16.80
CA ALA A 82 -2.12 1.64 15.84
C ALA A 82 -3.43 1.54 15.03
N GLY A 83 -3.32 1.34 13.71
CA GLY A 83 -4.46 1.14 12.80
C GLY A 83 -4.44 2.00 11.53
N GLY A 84 -3.46 2.89 11.35
CA GLY A 84 -3.24 3.61 10.09
C GLY A 84 -4.46 4.39 9.58
N LEU A 85 -4.70 4.36 8.26
CA LEU A 85 -5.80 5.08 7.60
C LEU A 85 -7.19 4.77 8.19
N TYR A 86 -7.40 3.54 8.68
CA TYR A 86 -8.65 3.17 9.33
C TYR A 86 -8.97 4.07 10.53
N VAL A 87 -7.97 4.42 11.33
CA VAL A 87 -8.14 5.30 12.50
C VAL A 87 -8.56 6.70 12.05
N TYR A 88 -7.95 7.23 10.99
CA TYR A 88 -8.25 8.57 10.49
C TYR A 88 -9.66 8.65 9.92
N ILE A 89 -10.07 7.64 9.15
CA ILE A 89 -11.42 7.55 8.58
C ILE A 89 -12.45 7.39 9.70
N ARG A 90 -12.15 6.58 10.72
CA ARG A 90 -13.04 6.40 11.87
C ARG A 90 -13.23 7.69 12.64
N GLU A 91 -12.18 8.47 12.82
CA GLU A 91 -12.27 9.74 13.54
C GLU A 91 -13.01 10.80 12.73
N ALA A 92 -12.76 10.89 11.42
CA ALA A 92 -13.38 11.88 10.54
C ALA A 92 -14.85 11.56 10.18
N PHE A 93 -15.19 10.28 9.99
CA PHE A 93 -16.48 9.86 9.41
C PHE A 93 -17.23 8.83 10.26
N GLY A 94 -16.69 8.42 11.41
CA GLY A 94 -17.32 7.46 12.30
C GLY A 94 -17.12 6.00 11.92
N LYS A 95 -17.66 5.12 12.77
CA LYS A 95 -17.48 3.65 12.69
C LYS A 95 -18.01 3.01 11.39
N PRO A 96 -19.19 3.40 10.84
CA PRO A 96 -19.71 2.74 9.64
C PRO A 96 -18.82 2.92 8.41
N MET A 97 -18.28 4.13 8.21
CA MET A 97 -17.39 4.43 7.09
C MET A 97 -16.03 3.75 7.25
N ALA A 98 -15.51 3.71 8.47
CA ALA A 98 -14.28 2.96 8.75
C ALA A 98 -14.45 1.45 8.52
N PHE A 99 -15.59 0.88 8.90
CA PHE A 99 -15.91 -0.51 8.63
C PHE A 99 -15.98 -0.81 7.13
N LEU A 100 -16.66 0.06 6.36
CA LEU A 100 -16.71 -0.07 4.90
C LEU A 100 -15.32 0.05 4.26
N PHE A 101 -14.49 0.98 4.74
CA PHE A 101 -13.11 1.09 4.31
C PHE A 101 -12.31 -0.19 4.57
N GLY A 102 -12.42 -0.76 5.78
CA GLY A 102 -11.78 -2.04 6.11
C GLY A 102 -12.26 -3.18 5.19
N TRP A 103 -13.56 -3.22 4.89
CA TRP A 103 -14.12 -4.18 3.93
C TRP A 103 -13.59 -4.01 2.51
N MET A 104 -13.46 -2.78 2.03
CA MET A 104 -12.87 -2.50 0.72
C MET A 104 -11.38 -2.90 0.69
N TRP A 105 -10.66 -2.65 1.79
CA TRP A 105 -9.25 -3.02 1.92
C TRP A 105 -9.04 -4.53 1.75
N LEU A 106 -9.90 -5.36 2.35
CA LEU A 106 -9.86 -6.82 2.22
C LEU A 106 -10.00 -7.32 0.77
N LEU A 107 -10.65 -6.55 -0.10
CA LEU A 107 -10.81 -6.89 -1.51
C LEU A 107 -9.67 -6.33 -2.37
N THR A 108 -9.26 -5.08 -2.09
CA THR A 108 -8.32 -4.35 -2.94
C THR A 108 -6.89 -4.87 -2.83
N ASP A 109 -6.45 -5.24 -1.62
CA ASP A 109 -5.10 -5.82 -1.41
C ASP A 109 -4.86 -7.09 -2.23
N PRO A 110 -5.68 -8.17 -2.13
CA PRO A 110 -5.45 -9.39 -2.90
C PRO A 110 -5.57 -9.17 -4.41
N ILE A 111 -6.45 -8.25 -4.86
CA ILE A 111 -6.55 -7.87 -6.28
C ILE A 111 -5.24 -7.23 -6.75
N SER A 112 -4.64 -6.35 -5.94
CA SER A 112 -3.37 -5.70 -6.25
C SER A 112 -2.23 -6.73 -6.39
N TRP A 113 -2.10 -7.65 -5.43
CA TRP A 113 -1.10 -8.72 -5.46
C TRP A 113 -1.26 -9.64 -6.68
N ALA A 114 -2.51 -9.97 -7.04
CA ALA A 114 -2.80 -10.77 -8.22
C ALA A 114 -2.41 -10.04 -9.51
N ALA A 115 -2.75 -8.76 -9.63
CA ALA A 115 -2.39 -7.93 -10.78
C ALA A 115 -0.87 -7.82 -10.95
N GLN A 116 -0.12 -7.63 -9.85
CA GLN A 116 1.35 -7.59 -9.89
C GLN A 116 1.96 -8.92 -10.34
N SER A 117 1.39 -10.05 -9.89
CA SER A 117 1.83 -11.40 -10.29
C SER A 117 1.62 -11.66 -11.78
N LEU A 118 0.49 -11.20 -12.33
CA LEU A 118 0.20 -11.25 -13.76
C LEU A 118 1.22 -10.44 -14.56
N ILE A 119 1.43 -9.18 -14.18
CA ILE A 119 2.41 -8.30 -14.84
C ILE A 119 3.81 -8.93 -14.80
N PHE A 120 4.23 -9.48 -13.65
CA PHE A 120 5.52 -10.15 -13.55
C PHE A 120 5.63 -11.33 -14.53
N SER A 121 4.59 -12.15 -14.64
CA SER A 121 4.58 -13.28 -15.59
C SER A 121 4.62 -12.84 -17.06
N GLU A 122 4.05 -11.67 -17.39
CA GLU A 122 4.16 -11.08 -18.73
C GLU A 122 5.60 -10.67 -19.05
N TYR A 123 6.27 -10.01 -18.10
CA TYR A 123 7.67 -9.62 -18.26
C TYR A 123 8.62 -10.82 -18.30
N LEU A 124 8.30 -11.91 -17.59
CA LEU A 124 9.11 -13.13 -17.57
C LEU A 124 9.32 -13.72 -18.98
N VAL A 125 8.34 -13.58 -19.88
CA VAL A 125 8.43 -14.02 -21.28
C VAL A 125 9.59 -13.37 -22.03
N THR A 126 9.98 -12.14 -21.63
CA THR A 126 11.10 -11.41 -22.23
C THR A 126 12.44 -12.10 -21.94
N PHE A 127 12.55 -12.82 -20.82
CA PHE A 127 13.78 -13.51 -20.41
C PHE A 127 13.76 -14.99 -20.75
N VAL A 128 12.60 -15.63 -20.58
CA VAL A 128 12.39 -17.05 -20.86
C VAL A 128 11.19 -17.14 -21.80
N PRO A 129 11.37 -17.57 -23.07
CA PRO A 129 10.25 -17.69 -23.99
C PRO A 129 9.30 -18.79 -23.50
N LEU A 130 8.16 -18.37 -22.94
CA LEU A 130 7.10 -19.25 -22.46
C LEU A 130 5.94 -19.24 -23.46
N ASP A 131 5.46 -20.42 -23.81
CA ASP A 131 4.19 -20.57 -24.53
C ASP A 131 3.02 -20.03 -23.67
N PRO A 132 1.94 -19.47 -24.27
CA PRO A 132 0.74 -19.03 -23.57
C PRO A 132 0.28 -19.91 -22.41
N LEU A 133 0.25 -21.24 -22.54
CA LEU A 133 -0.16 -22.11 -21.44
C LEU A 133 0.82 -22.03 -20.25
N ALA A 134 2.12 -22.11 -20.53
CA ALA A 134 3.16 -22.02 -19.51
C ALA A 134 3.14 -20.67 -18.79
N ARG A 135 2.84 -19.57 -19.50
CA ARG A 135 2.67 -18.25 -18.89
C ARG A 135 1.50 -18.22 -17.90
N HIS A 136 0.33 -18.72 -18.27
CA HIS A 136 -0.83 -18.75 -17.36
C HIS A 136 -0.55 -19.59 -16.11
N VAL A 137 0.10 -20.76 -16.28
CA VAL A 137 0.53 -21.59 -15.15
C VAL A 137 1.50 -20.83 -14.25
N ALA A 138 2.48 -20.13 -14.82
CA ALA A 138 3.40 -19.30 -14.05
C ALA A 138 2.68 -18.20 -13.27
N SER A 139 1.70 -17.51 -13.88
CA SER A 139 0.89 -16.50 -13.18
C SER A 139 0.15 -17.09 -11.99
N VAL A 140 -0.54 -18.24 -12.18
CA VAL A 140 -1.31 -18.90 -11.11
C VAL A 140 -0.39 -19.35 -9.97
N VAL A 141 0.77 -19.91 -10.29
CA VAL A 141 1.78 -20.31 -9.29
C VAL A 141 2.28 -19.10 -8.50
N LEU A 142 2.61 -18.00 -9.19
CA LEU A 142 3.07 -16.76 -8.53
C LEU A 142 2.00 -16.17 -7.61
N ILE A 143 0.74 -16.12 -8.06
CA ILE A 143 -0.39 -15.68 -7.23
C ILE A 143 -0.50 -16.57 -5.99
N GLY A 144 -0.43 -17.89 -6.15
CA GLY A 144 -0.50 -18.84 -5.04
C GLY A 144 0.65 -18.67 -4.04
N ILE A 145 1.87 -18.45 -4.51
CA ILE A 145 3.03 -18.19 -3.66
C ILE A 145 2.84 -16.88 -2.88
N VAL A 146 2.50 -15.79 -3.56
CA VAL A 146 2.31 -14.48 -2.92
C VAL A 146 1.18 -14.53 -1.89
N ALA A 147 0.04 -15.13 -2.25
CA ALA A 147 -1.06 -15.32 -1.31
C ALA A 147 -0.65 -16.17 -0.10
N GLY A 148 0.08 -17.27 -0.32
CA GLY A 148 0.56 -18.14 0.75
C GLY A 148 1.53 -17.43 1.71
N VAL A 149 2.41 -16.57 1.19
CA VAL A 149 3.31 -15.76 2.01
C VAL A 149 2.52 -14.73 2.83
N GLN A 150 1.56 -14.03 2.20
CA GLN A 150 0.78 -12.98 2.85
C GLN A 150 -0.17 -13.50 3.95
N ILE A 151 -0.65 -14.74 3.84
CA ILE A 151 -1.48 -15.35 4.89
C ILE A 151 -0.64 -15.72 6.13
N ARG A 152 0.66 -15.95 5.95
CA ARG A 152 1.57 -16.40 7.02
C ARG A 152 2.21 -15.23 7.80
N SER A 153 2.34 -14.06 7.18
CA SER A 153 2.87 -12.83 7.78
C SER A 153 1.84 -12.12 8.65
#